data_AF-A0A8H5XM43-F1
#
_entry.id   AF-A0A8H5XM43-F1
#
_cell.length_a   1.000
_cell.length_b   1.000
_cell.length_c   1.000
_cell.angle_alpha   90.00
_cell.angle_beta   90.00
_cell.angle_gamma   90.00
#
_symmetry.space_group_name_H-M   'P 1'
#
loop_
_entity.id
_entity.type
_entity.pdbx_description
1 polymer ?
#
loop_
_entity_poly.entity_id
_entity_poly.type
_entity_poly.pdbx_seq_one_letter_code
_entity_poly.pdbx_strand_id
1 'polypeptide(L)'
;MPLATDQAGNTVVEHSNGQRSHYKLDDFTDPWKPRKTIFIQHGFGRNVNFWYKWVPVLAQKYQVIRRDLRSHGLSSHPKPTDGYDYSLDTILWEIIDTMDQLKIDKVHFLGESTSGMLGEALAVKFPERISSLIICSSPTVLPPSTLEFFAFGRKDWPTACRELGSRGWAQQLAKVPGTMASDDPEYPAWWLDQVSSSPSEGLAAYAGFLSNLDARQFLKDIKQSMLILAPKNSAAVSVGSMEDVARQVAGAQLKVIDAPGHEIFTSGAEQCQQAVLQFLESFMSDLANALQALELLESTAQGKASLSVIQGGTFTIDLSLFVDGVSRDKRSTVPCLCFIITYQAPNGKKKRILYDLGIRRDISSYPPRIQEQLPHHYPLEALPDVKQRLLEGGLSPKDIDQVILSHMHWDHTGTPSDFPDATFSVGYGSLALLDGPPDTRNAHNNFSKDLFKGLEIKEFPDPRGWKIFGGLKALDVTNQGFIYVVDSPGHLIGHISLLVRLGEKKWVLLIGDSCHDRRLLSGEQAIAQWEDGDGFLCCVHGDRGAAAQTLKAFRIWANAATECGIDFDIAFAHDIKWAQQHQEAFL
;
A
#
# COMPACT_ATOMS: atom_id res chain seq x y z
N MET A 1 10.65 -30.03 -4.74
CA MET A 1 10.94 -30.29 -6.17
C MET A 1 12.43 -30.57 -6.26
N PRO A 2 12.89 -31.59 -6.99
CA PRO A 2 14.32 -31.80 -7.16
C PRO A 2 14.87 -30.57 -7.90
N LEU A 3 15.78 -29.88 -7.24
CA LEU A 3 16.43 -28.69 -7.75
C LEU A 3 17.36 -29.14 -8.88
N ALA A 4 17.28 -28.51 -10.06
CA ALA A 4 18.25 -28.80 -11.10
C ALA A 4 19.64 -28.46 -10.56
N THR A 5 20.57 -29.42 -10.66
CA THR A 5 21.95 -29.25 -10.19
C THR A 5 22.92 -29.27 -11.35
N ASP A 6 23.97 -28.47 -11.27
CA ASP A 6 25.14 -28.61 -12.14
C ASP A 6 25.94 -29.90 -11.83
N GLN A 7 27.02 -30.14 -12.58
CA GLN A 7 27.88 -31.31 -12.41
C GLN A 7 28.57 -31.38 -11.04
N ALA A 8 28.67 -30.25 -10.32
CA ALA A 8 29.25 -30.15 -8.99
C ALA A 8 28.18 -30.26 -7.88
N GLY A 9 26.91 -30.47 -8.25
CA GLY A 9 25.80 -30.59 -7.31
C GLY A 9 25.22 -29.25 -6.84
N ASN A 10 25.62 -28.13 -7.45
CA ASN A 10 25.09 -26.81 -7.09
C ASN A 10 23.76 -26.56 -7.79
N THR A 11 22.82 -25.96 -7.07
CA THR A 11 21.47 -25.72 -7.57
C THR A 11 21.41 -24.52 -8.50
N VAL A 12 20.94 -24.75 -9.72
CA VAL A 12 20.97 -23.76 -10.81
C VAL A 12 19.66 -23.74 -11.58
N VAL A 13 19.32 -22.59 -12.15
CA VAL A 13 18.33 -22.45 -13.22
C VAL A 13 19.04 -22.09 -14.52
N GLU A 14 18.56 -22.62 -15.63
CA GLU A 14 19.06 -22.28 -16.97
C GLU A 14 18.04 -21.36 -17.63
N HIS A 15 18.46 -20.18 -18.03
CA HIS A 15 17.63 -19.18 -18.68
C HIS A 15 17.64 -19.38 -20.19
N SER A 16 16.56 -18.97 -20.86
CA SER A 16 16.46 -19.04 -22.33
C SER A 16 17.51 -18.20 -23.07
N ASN A 17 18.11 -17.21 -22.40
CA ASN A 17 19.24 -16.43 -22.91
C ASN A 17 20.61 -17.15 -22.82
N GLY A 18 20.61 -18.44 -22.43
CA GLY A 18 21.81 -19.28 -22.31
C GLY A 18 22.64 -19.04 -21.04
N GLN A 19 22.23 -18.12 -20.17
CA GLN A 19 22.89 -17.91 -18.89
C GLN A 19 22.32 -18.81 -17.81
N ARG A 20 23.12 -19.03 -16.76
CA ARG A 20 22.73 -19.81 -15.58
C ARG A 20 22.71 -18.94 -14.35
N SER A 21 21.77 -19.20 -13.46
CA SER A 21 21.73 -18.56 -12.16
C SER A 21 21.74 -19.58 -11.04
N HIS A 22 22.73 -19.44 -10.16
CA HIS A 22 22.84 -20.24 -8.97
C HIS A 22 21.92 -19.70 -7.88
N TYR A 23 21.31 -20.61 -7.15
CA TYR A 23 20.52 -20.28 -5.97
C TYR A 23 20.71 -21.36 -4.90
N LYS A 24 20.29 -21.09 -3.68
CA LYS A 24 20.07 -22.08 -2.63
C LYS A 24 18.62 -21.98 -2.15
N LEU A 25 18.00 -23.12 -1.88
CA LEU A 25 16.66 -23.20 -1.34
C LEU A 25 16.70 -23.97 -0.02
N ASP A 26 16.27 -23.31 1.05
CA ASP A 26 16.18 -23.86 2.40
C ASP A 26 14.70 -23.84 2.83
N ASP A 27 14.14 -25.00 3.16
CA ASP A 27 12.73 -25.14 3.55
C ASP A 27 12.59 -26.21 4.64
N PHE A 28 12.39 -25.75 5.87
CA PHE A 28 12.14 -26.58 7.05
C PHE A 28 10.72 -26.37 7.58
N THR A 29 9.80 -25.87 6.74
CA THR A 29 8.40 -25.65 7.10
C THR A 29 7.62 -26.97 7.12
N ASP A 30 6.48 -26.99 7.82
CA ASP A 30 5.59 -28.15 7.84
C ASP A 30 5.12 -28.51 6.41
N PRO A 31 5.43 -29.71 5.90
CA PRO A 31 5.22 -30.02 4.48
C PRO A 31 3.74 -30.12 4.06
N TRP A 32 2.81 -30.17 5.02
CA TRP A 32 1.36 -30.18 4.79
C TRP A 32 0.71 -28.79 4.81
N LYS A 33 1.46 -27.72 5.10
CA LYS A 33 0.95 -26.33 5.09
C LYS A 33 1.30 -25.63 3.76
N PRO A 34 0.46 -24.68 3.31
CA PRO A 34 0.83 -23.80 2.20
C PRO A 34 2.15 -23.08 2.49
N ARG A 35 3.05 -23.08 1.51
CA ARG A 35 4.37 -22.46 1.64
C ARG A 35 4.28 -20.97 1.34
N LYS A 36 4.97 -20.17 2.15
CA LYS A 36 5.26 -18.77 1.86
C LYS A 36 6.76 -18.65 1.62
N THR A 37 7.14 -17.87 0.62
CA THR A 37 8.53 -17.80 0.18
C THR A 37 9.14 -16.42 0.43
N ILE A 38 10.33 -16.39 1.02
CA ILE A 38 11.20 -15.21 1.06
C ILE A 38 12.27 -15.40 -0.02
N PHE A 39 12.33 -14.46 -0.95
CA PHE A 39 13.36 -14.41 -1.98
C PHE A 39 14.40 -13.36 -1.60
N ILE A 40 15.63 -13.79 -1.36
CA ILE A 40 16.73 -12.95 -0.92
C ILE A 40 17.71 -12.74 -2.07
N GLN A 41 17.91 -11.47 -2.45
CA GLN A 41 18.88 -11.06 -3.45
C GLN A 41 19.97 -10.21 -2.78
N HIS A 42 21.19 -10.76 -2.72
CA HIS A 42 22.35 -10.05 -2.19
C HIS A 42 22.78 -8.89 -3.11
N GLY A 43 23.53 -7.94 -2.58
CA GLY A 43 24.11 -6.78 -3.27
C GLY A 43 25.48 -7.07 -3.87
N PHE A 44 26.10 -6.03 -4.44
CA PHE A 44 27.37 -6.16 -5.16
C PHE A 44 28.50 -6.77 -4.31
N GLY A 45 29.29 -7.66 -4.92
CA GLY A 45 30.45 -8.27 -4.27
C GLY A 45 30.08 -9.22 -3.13
N ARG A 46 28.83 -9.68 -3.07
CA ARG A 46 28.36 -10.72 -2.12
C ARG A 46 27.96 -11.98 -2.90
N ASN A 47 27.50 -12.98 -2.16
CA ASN A 47 26.96 -14.24 -2.68
C ASN A 47 25.97 -14.84 -1.67
N VAL A 48 25.30 -15.95 -1.99
CA VAL A 48 24.30 -16.61 -1.12
C VAL A 48 24.80 -16.96 0.28
N ASN A 49 26.11 -17.15 0.50
CA ASN A 49 26.66 -17.61 1.78
C ASN A 49 26.65 -16.52 2.86
N PHE A 50 26.56 -15.25 2.48
CA PHE A 50 26.48 -14.12 3.41
C PHE A 50 25.23 -14.12 4.31
N TRP A 51 24.20 -14.86 3.91
CA TRP A 51 22.93 -14.98 4.63
C TRP A 51 22.91 -16.11 5.67
N TYR A 52 24.07 -16.67 6.02
CA TYR A 52 24.19 -17.80 6.95
C TYR A 52 23.51 -17.56 8.31
N LYS A 53 23.53 -16.33 8.83
CA LYS A 53 22.83 -15.99 10.10
C LYS A 53 21.31 -15.96 9.97
N TRP A 54 20.78 -15.77 8.77
CA TRP A 54 19.34 -15.58 8.52
C TRP A 54 18.61 -16.88 8.26
N VAL A 55 19.26 -17.82 7.56
CA VAL A 55 18.64 -19.09 7.16
C VAL A 55 18.06 -19.87 8.34
N PRO A 56 18.77 -20.10 9.45
CA PRO A 56 18.21 -20.87 10.57
C PRO A 56 16.95 -20.24 11.18
N VAL A 57 16.85 -18.90 11.13
CA VAL A 57 15.75 -18.13 11.71
C VAL A 57 14.55 -18.08 10.78
N LEU A 58 14.78 -17.88 9.48
CA LEU A 58 13.71 -17.73 8.50
C LEU A 58 13.18 -19.08 7.99
N ALA A 59 14.05 -20.06 7.75
CA ALA A 59 13.71 -21.27 7.01
C ALA A 59 12.80 -22.25 7.80
N GLN A 60 12.63 -22.04 9.12
CA GLN A 60 11.63 -22.75 9.92
C GLN A 60 10.20 -22.24 9.70
N LYS A 61 10.05 -21.00 9.22
CA LYS A 61 8.75 -20.32 9.06
C LYS A 61 8.38 -20.10 7.58
N TYR A 62 9.38 -19.99 6.72
CA TYR A 62 9.23 -19.69 5.29
C TYR A 62 10.13 -20.62 4.47
N GLN A 63 9.75 -20.86 3.22
CA GLN A 63 10.70 -21.30 2.22
C GLN A 63 11.64 -20.14 1.89
N VAL A 64 12.94 -20.32 2.02
CA VAL A 64 13.94 -19.26 1.81
C VAL A 64 14.74 -19.57 0.55
N ILE A 65 14.69 -18.66 -0.40
CA ILE A 65 15.53 -18.71 -1.60
C ILE A 65 16.58 -17.62 -1.51
N ARG A 66 17.83 -17.99 -1.77
CA ARG A 66 18.94 -17.05 -1.90
C ARG A 66 19.51 -17.24 -3.29
N ARG A 67 19.63 -16.18 -4.08
CA ARG A 67 20.14 -16.25 -5.46
C ARG A 67 21.45 -15.48 -5.60
N ASP A 68 22.42 -16.06 -6.30
CA ASP A 68 23.61 -15.33 -6.72
C ASP A 68 23.29 -14.40 -7.89
N LEU A 69 23.68 -13.13 -7.79
CA LEU A 69 23.54 -12.15 -8.87
C LEU A 69 24.24 -12.62 -10.15
N ARG A 70 23.80 -12.10 -11.30
CA ARG A 70 24.56 -12.21 -12.54
C ARG A 70 25.99 -11.73 -12.29
N SER A 71 26.97 -12.47 -12.81
CA SER A 71 28.41 -12.20 -12.60
C SER A 71 28.90 -12.26 -11.15
N HIS A 72 28.17 -12.92 -10.26
CA HIS A 72 28.57 -13.15 -8.89
C HIS A 72 28.44 -14.64 -8.52
N GLY A 73 29.24 -15.06 -7.55
CA GLY A 73 29.17 -16.40 -6.95
C GLY A 73 29.27 -17.50 -8.00
N LEU A 74 28.27 -18.40 -8.04
CA LEU A 74 28.23 -19.51 -9.00
C LEU A 74 27.28 -19.27 -10.18
N SER A 75 26.67 -18.10 -10.28
CA SER A 75 25.92 -17.69 -11.48
C SER A 75 26.87 -17.45 -12.67
N SER A 76 26.37 -17.49 -13.91
CA SER A 76 27.23 -17.20 -15.08
C SER A 76 27.84 -15.80 -15.03
N HIS A 77 29.06 -15.70 -15.56
CA HIS A 77 29.88 -14.49 -15.64
C HIS A 77 30.14 -14.15 -17.12
N PRO A 78 29.13 -13.66 -17.87
CA PRO A 78 29.30 -13.39 -19.28
C PRO A 78 30.38 -12.32 -19.47
N LYS A 79 31.27 -12.55 -20.43
CA LYS A 79 32.28 -11.58 -20.84
C LYS A 79 31.62 -10.51 -21.70
N PRO A 80 32.21 -9.30 -21.79
CA PRO A 80 31.73 -8.28 -22.72
C PRO A 80 31.59 -8.77 -24.17
N THR A 81 32.43 -9.73 -24.57
CA THR A 81 32.40 -10.36 -25.90
C THR A 81 31.23 -11.30 -26.14
N ASP A 82 30.55 -11.74 -25.07
CA ASP A 82 29.49 -12.75 -25.15
C ASP A 82 28.13 -12.14 -25.54
N GLY A 83 28.07 -10.81 -25.69
CA GLY A 83 26.86 -10.10 -26.12
C GLY A 83 25.72 -10.11 -25.11
N TYR A 84 26.02 -10.40 -23.83
CA TYR A 84 25.01 -10.40 -22.78
C TYR A 84 24.50 -8.97 -22.51
N ASP A 85 23.17 -8.83 -22.47
CA ASP A 85 22.50 -7.56 -22.20
C ASP A 85 22.35 -7.32 -20.70
N TYR A 86 23.19 -6.45 -20.14
CA TYR A 86 23.07 -5.99 -18.75
C TYR A 86 22.02 -4.86 -18.62
N SER A 87 20.82 -5.04 -19.17
CA SER A 87 19.70 -4.12 -18.94
C SER A 87 18.93 -4.48 -17.67
N LEU A 88 18.23 -3.49 -17.11
CA LEU A 88 17.34 -3.73 -15.97
C LEU A 88 16.30 -4.79 -16.31
N ASP A 89 15.68 -4.72 -17.50
CA ASP A 89 14.65 -5.67 -17.93
C ASP A 89 15.19 -7.10 -18.01
N THR A 90 16.39 -7.31 -18.56
CA THR A 90 17.02 -8.64 -18.57
C THR A 90 17.28 -9.16 -17.16
N ILE A 91 17.82 -8.33 -16.26
CA ILE A 91 18.12 -8.75 -14.88
C ILE A 91 16.85 -9.09 -14.09
N LEU A 92 15.79 -8.28 -14.22
CA LEU A 92 14.50 -8.56 -13.56
C LEU A 92 13.82 -9.79 -14.14
N TRP A 93 13.85 -9.96 -15.47
CA TRP A 93 13.30 -11.14 -16.13
C TRP A 93 13.99 -12.42 -15.62
N GLU A 94 15.31 -12.44 -15.45
CA GLU A 94 15.99 -13.62 -14.89
C GLU A 94 15.57 -13.95 -13.45
N ILE A 95 15.21 -12.94 -12.64
CA ILE A 95 14.65 -13.16 -11.30
C ILE A 95 13.28 -13.84 -11.42
N ILE A 96 12.41 -13.31 -12.29
CA ILE A 96 11.07 -13.87 -12.53
C ILE A 96 11.13 -15.28 -13.13
N ASP A 97 12.00 -15.51 -14.11
CA ASP A 97 12.19 -16.82 -14.72
C ASP A 97 12.74 -17.84 -13.70
N THR A 98 13.60 -17.39 -12.76
CA THR A 98 14.00 -18.23 -11.62
C THR A 98 12.78 -18.63 -10.78
N MET A 99 11.88 -17.69 -10.47
CA MET A 99 10.66 -17.99 -9.71
C MET A 99 9.73 -18.94 -10.47
N ASP A 100 9.55 -18.75 -11.78
CA ASP A 100 8.70 -19.59 -12.63
C ASP A 100 9.20 -21.03 -12.70
N GLN A 101 10.51 -21.22 -12.93
CA GLN A 101 11.13 -22.56 -12.96
C GLN A 101 11.03 -23.28 -11.61
N LEU A 102 11.06 -22.53 -10.50
CA LEU A 102 10.84 -23.05 -9.15
C LEU A 102 9.36 -23.20 -8.77
N LYS A 103 8.44 -22.85 -9.69
CA LYS A 103 6.98 -22.80 -9.52
C LYS A 103 6.54 -21.99 -8.30
N ILE A 104 7.12 -20.82 -8.16
CA ILE A 104 6.84 -19.88 -7.08
C ILE A 104 6.09 -18.71 -7.68
N ASP A 105 4.82 -18.64 -7.34
CA ASP A 105 3.94 -17.61 -7.85
C ASP A 105 4.27 -16.25 -7.21
N LYS A 106 4.41 -16.21 -5.88
CA LYS A 106 4.58 -14.94 -5.15
C LYS A 106 5.60 -15.03 -4.02
N VAL A 107 6.36 -13.95 -3.81
CA VAL A 107 7.43 -13.90 -2.78
C VAL A 107 7.37 -12.63 -1.93
N HIS A 108 7.86 -12.73 -0.69
CA HIS A 108 8.38 -11.58 0.04
C HIS A 108 9.82 -11.34 -0.44
N PHE A 109 10.05 -10.25 -1.17
CA PHE A 109 11.36 -9.97 -1.77
C PHE A 109 12.23 -9.17 -0.80
N LEU A 110 13.44 -9.66 -0.53
CA LEU A 110 14.44 -9.01 0.31
C LEU A 110 15.66 -8.66 -0.54
N GLY A 111 15.81 -7.38 -0.87
CA GLY A 111 16.94 -6.85 -1.61
C GLY A 111 17.96 -6.18 -0.70
N GLU A 112 19.21 -6.64 -0.73
CA GLU A 112 20.32 -6.02 0.01
C GLU A 112 21.13 -5.08 -0.87
N SER A 113 21.47 -3.92 -0.30
CA SER A 113 22.26 -2.88 -0.97
C SER A 113 21.72 -2.58 -2.37
N THR A 114 22.53 -2.67 -3.42
CA THR A 114 22.12 -2.42 -4.80
C THR A 114 20.98 -3.29 -5.31
N SER A 115 20.69 -4.42 -4.66
CA SER A 115 19.57 -5.29 -5.02
C SER A 115 18.22 -4.84 -4.46
N GLY A 116 18.20 -3.88 -3.52
CA GLY A 116 16.96 -3.17 -3.19
C GLY A 116 16.49 -2.28 -4.33
N MET A 117 17.40 -1.66 -5.11
CA MET A 117 17.07 -0.94 -6.36
C MET A 117 16.38 -1.86 -7.37
N LEU A 118 16.83 -3.11 -7.47
CA LEU A 118 16.17 -4.13 -8.29
C LEU A 118 14.80 -4.48 -7.71
N GLY A 119 14.69 -4.63 -6.40
CA GLY A 119 13.43 -4.91 -5.70
C GLY A 119 12.38 -3.81 -5.89
N GLU A 120 12.79 -2.54 -5.87
CA GLU A 120 11.94 -1.38 -6.15
C GLU A 120 11.39 -1.43 -7.58
N ALA A 121 12.25 -1.71 -8.56
CA ALA A 121 11.82 -1.89 -9.95
C ALA A 121 10.93 -3.13 -10.15
N LEU A 122 11.25 -4.24 -9.47
CA LEU A 122 10.51 -5.50 -9.54
C LEU A 122 9.09 -5.34 -8.99
N ALA A 123 8.93 -4.63 -7.87
CA ALA A 123 7.65 -4.37 -7.22
C ALA A 123 6.69 -3.56 -8.11
N VAL A 124 7.21 -2.70 -8.98
CA VAL A 124 6.42 -1.90 -9.93
C VAL A 124 6.16 -2.64 -11.24
N LYS A 125 7.17 -3.33 -11.79
CA LYS A 125 7.06 -4.01 -13.10
C LYS A 125 6.32 -5.35 -13.02
N PHE A 126 6.36 -6.02 -11.87
CA PHE A 126 5.74 -7.34 -11.63
C PHE A 126 4.99 -7.37 -10.29
N PRO A 127 4.03 -6.45 -10.06
CA PRO A 127 3.39 -6.26 -8.76
C PRO A 127 2.64 -7.49 -8.25
N GLU A 128 2.16 -8.34 -9.15
CA GLU A 128 1.49 -9.61 -8.85
C GLU A 128 2.42 -10.66 -8.26
N ARG A 129 3.72 -10.58 -8.54
CA ARG A 129 4.76 -11.53 -8.10
C ARG A 129 5.34 -11.21 -6.73
N ILE A 130 5.03 -10.03 -6.20
CA ILE A 130 5.61 -9.51 -4.95
C ILE A 130 4.53 -9.34 -3.89
N SER A 131 4.63 -10.09 -2.79
CA SER A 131 3.75 -9.99 -1.62
C SER A 131 4.11 -8.80 -0.75
N SER A 132 5.40 -8.61 -0.50
CA SER A 132 5.95 -7.45 0.19
C SER A 132 7.38 -7.22 -0.25
N LEU A 133 7.86 -5.98 -0.09
CA LEU A 133 9.23 -5.58 -0.40
C LEU A 133 9.98 -5.27 0.89
N ILE A 134 11.15 -5.85 1.07
CA ILE A 134 12.09 -5.50 2.13
C ILE A 134 13.37 -5.03 1.47
N ILE A 135 13.81 -3.81 1.80
CA ILE A 135 15.13 -3.33 1.41
C ILE A 135 16.04 -3.24 2.63
N CYS A 136 17.28 -3.69 2.47
CA CYS A 136 18.27 -3.74 3.55
C CYS A 136 19.52 -2.97 3.14
N SER A 137 19.78 -1.83 3.79
CA SER A 137 20.89 -0.94 3.47
C SER A 137 20.96 -0.54 1.99
N SER A 138 19.80 -0.32 1.37
CA SER A 138 19.72 -0.12 -0.07
C SER A 138 19.69 1.34 -0.46
N PRO A 139 20.62 1.85 -1.29
CA PRO A 139 20.42 3.14 -1.95
C PRO A 139 19.36 3.00 -3.05
N THR A 140 18.76 4.11 -3.49
CA THR A 140 17.84 4.14 -4.65
C THR A 140 18.54 4.60 -5.94
N VAL A 141 19.74 5.16 -5.79
CA VAL A 141 20.66 5.54 -6.86
C VAL A 141 22.06 5.58 -6.28
N LEU A 142 23.09 5.29 -7.08
CA LEU A 142 24.49 5.49 -6.67
C LEU A 142 24.92 6.91 -7.05
N PRO A 143 25.06 7.86 -6.10
CA PRO A 143 25.52 9.20 -6.43
C PRO A 143 26.99 9.19 -6.88
N PRO A 144 27.46 10.23 -7.59
CA PRO A 144 28.85 10.32 -8.06
C PRO A 144 29.90 10.07 -6.97
N SER A 145 29.67 10.56 -5.74
CA SER A 145 30.55 10.33 -4.60
C SER A 145 30.68 8.85 -4.21
N THR A 146 29.59 8.10 -4.32
CA THR A 146 29.59 6.65 -4.06
C THR A 146 30.27 5.88 -5.19
N LEU A 147 30.10 6.31 -6.45
CA LEU A 147 30.82 5.73 -7.59
C LEU A 147 32.34 5.97 -7.48
N GLU A 148 32.75 7.17 -7.09
CA GLU A 148 34.15 7.51 -6.82
C GLU A 148 34.73 6.69 -5.66
N PHE A 149 33.94 6.53 -4.59
CA PHE A 149 34.28 5.69 -3.45
C PHE A 149 34.59 4.24 -3.88
N PHE A 150 33.74 3.63 -4.70
CA PHE A 150 33.96 2.26 -5.19
C PHE A 150 35.06 2.12 -6.24
N ALA A 151 35.52 3.24 -6.84
CA ALA A 151 36.63 3.26 -7.78
C ALA A 151 38.00 3.17 -7.09
N PHE A 152 38.10 3.44 -5.78
CA PHE A 152 39.35 3.39 -5.01
C PHE A 152 40.53 4.09 -5.70
N GLY A 153 40.27 5.30 -6.23
CA GLY A 153 41.26 6.13 -6.93
C GLY A 153 41.62 5.66 -8.35
N ARG A 154 40.84 4.75 -8.94
CA ARG A 154 40.91 4.43 -10.38
C ARG A 154 39.95 5.30 -11.18
N LYS A 155 40.03 5.20 -12.51
CA LYS A 155 39.23 5.98 -13.46
C LYS A 155 37.73 5.94 -13.13
N ASP A 156 37.21 4.75 -12.91
CA ASP A 156 35.81 4.47 -12.57
C ASP A 156 35.71 3.11 -11.86
N TRP A 157 34.56 2.81 -11.28
CA TRP A 157 34.33 1.57 -10.53
C TRP A 157 34.54 0.30 -11.37
N PRO A 158 34.04 0.18 -12.61
CA PRO A 158 34.37 -0.95 -13.49
C PRO A 158 35.86 -1.12 -13.73
N THR A 159 36.60 -0.03 -13.97
CA THR A 159 38.05 -0.06 -14.15
C THR A 159 38.76 -0.53 -12.88
N ALA A 160 38.29 -0.11 -11.70
CA ALA A 160 38.80 -0.58 -10.42
C ALA A 160 38.65 -2.10 -10.26
N CYS A 161 37.48 -2.65 -10.60
CA CYS A 161 37.26 -4.10 -10.57
C CYS A 161 38.23 -4.85 -11.48
N ARG A 162 38.51 -4.33 -12.68
CA ARG A 162 39.46 -4.94 -13.62
C ARG A 162 40.90 -4.88 -13.14
N GLU A 163 41.36 -3.69 -12.75
CA GLU A 163 42.77 -3.46 -12.40
C GLU A 163 43.17 -4.08 -11.07
N LEU A 164 42.29 -3.99 -10.06
CA LEU A 164 42.58 -4.55 -8.73
C LEU A 164 42.31 -6.06 -8.68
N GLY A 165 41.50 -6.58 -9.61
CA GLY A 165 40.89 -7.88 -9.49
C GLY A 165 39.89 -7.95 -8.33
N SER A 166 39.16 -9.07 -8.22
CA SER A 166 38.16 -9.26 -7.16
C SER A 166 38.77 -9.19 -5.76
N ARG A 167 39.91 -9.85 -5.55
CA ARG A 167 40.60 -9.86 -4.24
C ARG A 167 41.21 -8.52 -3.88
N GLY A 168 41.85 -7.82 -4.83
CA GLY A 168 42.41 -6.50 -4.56
C GLY A 168 41.32 -5.46 -4.26
N TRP A 169 40.18 -5.52 -4.98
CA TRP A 169 39.03 -4.67 -4.69
C TRP A 169 38.44 -4.97 -3.30
N ALA A 170 38.27 -6.25 -2.95
CA ALA A 170 37.83 -6.67 -1.61
C ALA A 170 38.74 -6.16 -0.49
N GLN A 171 40.06 -6.21 -0.68
CA GLN A 171 41.05 -5.69 0.27
C GLN A 171 40.99 -4.17 0.44
N GLN A 172 40.63 -3.41 -0.60
CA GLN A 172 40.40 -1.97 -0.44
C GLN A 172 39.09 -1.72 0.31
N LEU A 173 38.02 -2.45 -0.05
CA LEU A 173 36.74 -2.33 0.64
C LEU A 173 36.88 -2.62 2.13
N ALA A 174 37.57 -3.70 2.52
CA ALA A 174 37.79 -4.10 3.91
C ALA A 174 38.49 -3.05 4.80
N LYS A 175 39.16 -2.04 4.21
CA LYS A 175 39.79 -0.94 4.95
C LYS A 175 38.81 0.18 5.29
N VAL A 176 37.61 0.16 4.71
CA VAL A 176 36.60 1.19 4.94
C VAL A 176 35.91 0.92 6.28
N PRO A 177 35.91 1.87 7.22
CA PRO A 177 35.23 1.71 8.50
C PRO A 177 33.75 1.32 8.32
N GLY A 178 33.31 0.28 9.03
CA GLY A 178 31.95 -0.25 8.90
C GLY A 178 31.74 -1.21 7.71
N THR A 179 32.78 -1.63 7.02
CA THR A 179 32.75 -2.84 6.19
C THR A 179 33.46 -3.96 6.93
N MET A 180 33.11 -5.22 6.64
CA MET A 180 33.71 -6.38 7.33
C MET A 180 33.68 -6.27 8.87
N ALA A 181 32.55 -5.87 9.42
CA ALA A 181 32.42 -5.58 10.85
C ALA A 181 32.04 -6.83 11.66
N SER A 182 33.07 -7.58 12.11
CA SER A 182 32.93 -8.70 13.05
C SER A 182 34.16 -8.78 13.96
N ASP A 183 33.92 -9.14 15.23
CA ASP A 183 34.98 -9.37 16.22
C ASP A 183 35.56 -10.80 16.17
N ASP A 184 35.02 -11.66 15.29
CA ASP A 184 35.51 -13.03 15.12
C ASP A 184 36.83 -13.04 14.32
N PRO A 185 37.93 -13.62 14.85
CA PRO A 185 39.23 -13.60 14.20
C PRO A 185 39.28 -14.34 12.85
N GLU A 186 38.38 -15.29 12.59
CA GLU A 186 38.33 -16.04 11.33
C GLU A 186 37.47 -15.33 10.27
N TYR A 187 36.61 -14.40 10.68
CA TYR A 187 35.68 -13.72 9.79
C TYR A 187 36.38 -12.92 8.67
N PRO A 188 37.47 -12.16 8.90
CA PRO A 188 38.12 -11.42 7.84
C PRO A 188 38.64 -12.29 6.68
N ALA A 189 39.22 -13.46 7.01
CA ALA A 189 39.71 -14.39 6.00
C ALA A 189 38.56 -14.96 5.17
N TRP A 190 37.52 -15.45 5.85
CA TRP A 190 36.32 -15.95 5.20
C TRP A 190 35.65 -14.88 4.34
N TRP A 191 35.49 -13.66 4.86
CA TRP A 191 34.87 -12.54 4.14
C TRP A 191 35.63 -12.22 2.86
N LEU A 192 36.97 -12.12 2.93
CA LEU A 192 37.81 -11.86 1.75
C LEU A 192 37.65 -12.95 0.70
N ASP A 193 37.60 -14.22 1.11
CA ASP A 193 37.41 -15.34 0.18
C ASP A 193 36.03 -15.33 -0.46
N GLN A 194 34.97 -14.99 0.29
CA GLN A 194 33.63 -14.88 -0.26
C GLN A 194 33.50 -13.71 -1.25
N VAL A 195 33.97 -12.50 -0.91
CA VAL A 195 33.91 -11.32 -1.78
C VAL A 195 34.75 -11.51 -3.05
N SER A 196 35.88 -12.21 -2.94
CA SER A 196 36.80 -12.42 -4.07
C SER A 196 36.48 -13.63 -4.95
N SER A 197 35.38 -14.33 -4.70
CA SER A 197 34.99 -15.57 -5.39
C SER A 197 34.59 -15.41 -6.86
N SER A 198 34.34 -14.17 -7.33
CA SER A 198 33.84 -13.90 -8.69
C SER A 198 34.92 -13.33 -9.61
N PRO A 199 34.98 -13.72 -10.90
CA PRO A 199 35.85 -13.13 -11.90
C PRO A 199 35.71 -11.61 -12.04
N SER A 200 36.83 -10.91 -12.12
CA SER A 200 36.90 -9.44 -12.16
C SER A 200 36.17 -8.81 -13.34
N GLU A 201 36.24 -9.43 -14.53
CA GLU A 201 35.60 -8.88 -15.72
C GLU A 201 34.07 -8.89 -15.61
N GLY A 202 33.50 -9.96 -15.05
CA GLY A 202 32.06 -10.03 -14.80
C GLY A 202 31.62 -9.02 -13.75
N LEU A 203 32.39 -8.87 -12.66
CA LEU A 203 32.14 -7.84 -11.65
C LEU A 203 32.19 -6.42 -12.26
N ALA A 204 33.16 -6.16 -13.14
CA ALA A 204 33.28 -4.87 -13.82
C ALA A 204 32.08 -4.59 -14.75
N ALA A 205 31.59 -5.60 -15.48
CA ALA A 205 30.42 -5.47 -16.32
C ALA A 205 29.15 -5.16 -15.49
N TYR A 206 28.94 -5.88 -14.39
CA TYR A 206 27.80 -5.64 -13.50
C TYR A 206 27.90 -4.28 -12.77
N ALA A 207 29.11 -3.87 -12.37
CA ALA A 207 29.36 -2.53 -11.84
C ALA A 207 29.00 -1.44 -12.86
N GLY A 208 29.28 -1.67 -14.15
CA GLY A 208 28.90 -0.76 -15.24
C GLY A 208 27.38 -0.60 -15.36
N PHE A 209 26.63 -1.69 -15.23
CA PHE A 209 25.16 -1.64 -15.15
C PHE A 209 24.67 -0.83 -13.94
N LEU A 210 25.14 -1.17 -12.74
CA LEU A 210 24.73 -0.50 -11.51
C LEU A 210 25.09 0.99 -11.49
N SER A 211 26.18 1.39 -12.15
CA SER A 211 26.58 2.79 -12.27
C SER A 211 25.54 3.66 -12.99
N ASN A 212 24.62 3.05 -13.75
CA ASN A 212 23.58 3.74 -14.51
C ASN A 212 22.15 3.45 -14.00
N LEU A 213 22.00 2.60 -12.98
CA LEU A 213 20.68 2.24 -12.47
C LEU A 213 20.14 3.36 -11.56
N ASP A 214 18.92 3.81 -11.86
CA ASP A 214 18.19 4.78 -11.05
C ASP A 214 16.80 4.22 -10.71
N ALA A 215 16.62 3.85 -9.45
CA ALA A 215 15.38 3.26 -8.97
C ALA A 215 14.42 4.29 -8.34
N ARG A 216 14.83 5.57 -8.19
CA ARG A 216 13.98 6.64 -7.65
C ARG A 216 12.68 6.80 -8.43
N GLN A 217 12.73 6.56 -9.74
CA GLN A 217 11.57 6.64 -10.62
C GLN A 217 10.46 5.64 -10.25
N PHE A 218 10.77 4.54 -9.56
CA PHE A 218 9.82 3.49 -9.21
C PHE A 218 9.15 3.71 -7.85
N LEU A 219 9.77 4.48 -6.94
CA LEU A 219 9.37 4.54 -5.52
C LEU A 219 7.89 4.87 -5.32
N LYS A 220 7.41 5.92 -5.99
CA LYS A 220 6.03 6.40 -5.87
C LYS A 220 4.98 5.38 -6.36
N ASP A 221 5.38 4.46 -7.23
CA ASP A 221 4.47 3.50 -7.87
C ASP A 221 4.47 2.13 -7.13
N ILE A 222 5.27 1.97 -6.08
CA ILE A 222 5.30 0.77 -5.23
C ILE A 222 4.03 0.72 -4.38
N LYS A 223 3.19 -0.30 -4.61
CA LYS A 223 1.91 -0.49 -3.89
C LYS A 223 1.98 -1.53 -2.77
N GLN A 224 3.03 -2.35 -2.76
CA GLN A 224 3.20 -3.43 -1.80
C GLN A 224 3.60 -2.86 -0.43
N SER A 225 3.23 -3.56 0.64
CA SER A 225 3.78 -3.27 1.96
C SER A 225 5.31 -3.32 1.89
N MET A 226 5.97 -2.26 2.37
CA MET A 226 7.42 -2.13 2.31
C MET A 226 8.02 -2.01 3.70
N LEU A 227 9.13 -2.71 3.94
CA LEU A 227 9.99 -2.53 5.11
C LEU A 227 11.37 -2.03 4.64
N ILE A 228 11.86 -0.99 5.30
CA ILE A 228 13.16 -0.39 5.05
C ILE A 228 14.04 -0.61 6.28
N LEU A 229 15.11 -1.38 6.14
CA LEU A 229 16.12 -1.58 7.17
C LEU A 229 17.28 -0.60 6.93
N ALA A 230 17.29 0.49 7.69
CA ALA A 230 18.21 1.61 7.54
C ALA A 230 19.47 1.39 8.39
N PRO A 231 20.69 1.39 7.80
CA PRO A 231 21.91 1.29 8.58
C PRO A 231 22.23 2.63 9.24
N LYS A 232 22.26 2.68 10.57
CA LYS A 232 22.55 3.93 11.31
C LYS A 232 23.94 4.48 11.03
N ASN A 233 24.93 3.59 10.89
CA ASN A 233 26.35 3.94 10.85
C ASN A 233 27.03 3.57 9.51
N SER A 234 26.31 3.66 8.39
CA SER A 234 26.87 3.33 7.06
C SER A 234 27.52 4.52 6.38
N ALA A 235 28.69 4.29 5.76
CA ALA A 235 29.36 5.27 4.90
C ALA A 235 28.76 5.37 3.48
N ALA A 236 27.95 4.38 3.07
CA ALA A 236 27.41 4.29 1.71
C ALA A 236 25.95 4.73 1.61
N VAL A 237 25.17 4.57 2.70
CA VAL A 237 23.74 4.91 2.76
C VAL A 237 23.47 5.64 4.06
N SER A 238 22.72 6.75 4.00
CA SER A 238 22.36 7.52 5.19
C SER A 238 20.95 7.19 5.68
N VAL A 239 20.69 7.37 6.98
CA VAL A 239 19.33 7.26 7.52
C VAL A 239 18.39 8.24 6.84
N GLY A 240 18.82 9.49 6.61
CA GLY A 240 18.02 10.50 5.91
C GLY A 240 17.59 10.06 4.51
N SER A 241 18.51 9.47 3.73
CA SER A 241 18.12 8.92 2.42
C SER A 241 17.09 7.79 2.50
N MET A 242 17.04 7.03 3.60
CA MET A 242 16.05 5.97 3.81
C MET A 242 14.72 6.52 4.32
N GLU A 243 14.75 7.61 5.09
CA GLU A 243 13.56 8.40 5.42
C GLU A 243 12.93 9.01 4.16
N ASP A 244 13.74 9.46 3.19
CA ASP A 244 13.25 9.96 1.90
C ASP A 244 12.53 8.87 1.10
N VAL A 245 13.02 7.62 1.14
CA VAL A 245 12.32 6.48 0.55
C VAL A 245 11.00 6.23 1.28
N ALA A 246 11.02 6.21 2.61
CA ALA A 246 9.83 5.98 3.42
C ALA A 246 8.74 7.05 3.19
N ARG A 247 9.14 8.30 2.89
CA ARG A 247 8.20 9.39 2.54
C ARG A 247 7.57 9.23 1.17
N GLN A 248 8.29 8.66 0.21
CA GLN A 248 7.82 8.47 -1.17
C GLN A 248 6.97 7.21 -1.34
N VAL A 249 7.22 6.16 -0.54
CA VAL A 249 6.49 4.90 -0.63
C VAL A 249 5.35 4.88 0.38
N ALA A 250 4.12 4.89 -0.10
CA ALA A 250 2.93 4.96 0.74
C ALA A 250 2.85 3.76 1.72
N GLY A 251 2.87 4.06 3.02
CA GLY A 251 2.74 3.05 4.09
C GLY A 251 4.02 2.23 4.34
N ALA A 252 5.17 2.63 3.81
CA ALA A 252 6.45 2.02 4.13
C ALA A 252 6.78 2.14 5.62
N GLN A 253 7.35 1.07 6.18
CA GLN A 253 7.84 1.03 7.55
C GLN A 253 9.36 1.19 7.54
N LEU A 254 9.86 2.17 8.27
CA LEU A 254 11.29 2.39 8.44
C LEU A 254 11.76 1.82 9.79
N LYS A 255 12.78 0.98 9.76
CA LYS A 255 13.50 0.52 10.95
C LYS A 255 14.97 0.89 10.85
N VAL A 256 15.40 1.81 11.71
CA VAL A 256 16.82 2.12 11.88
C VAL A 256 17.48 1.02 12.71
N ILE A 257 18.58 0.46 12.19
CA ILE A 257 19.35 -0.60 12.81
C ILE A 257 20.65 -0.01 13.34
N ASP A 258 20.83 -0.10 14.65
CA ASP A 258 22.05 0.35 15.31
C ASP A 258 23.07 -0.79 15.32
N ALA A 259 23.84 -0.85 14.24
CA ALA A 259 24.94 -1.78 14.06
C ALA A 259 26.09 -1.08 13.33
N PRO A 260 27.32 -1.60 13.40
CA PRO A 260 28.43 -1.05 12.66
C PRO A 260 28.20 -1.14 11.15
N GLY A 261 28.30 0.00 10.46
CA GLY A 261 28.56 0.02 9.03
C GLY A 261 27.39 -0.23 8.09
N HIS A 262 27.73 -0.64 6.86
CA HIS A 262 26.76 -0.91 5.79
C HIS A 262 26.21 -2.35 5.83
N GLU A 263 27.00 -3.32 6.30
CA GLU A 263 26.63 -4.74 6.29
C GLU A 263 25.77 -5.13 7.50
N ILE A 264 24.70 -4.37 7.79
CA ILE A 264 23.84 -4.63 8.95
C ILE A 264 23.15 -6.00 8.90
N PHE A 265 23.04 -6.61 7.72
CA PHE A 265 22.55 -7.97 7.57
C PHE A 265 23.50 -9.02 8.17
N THR A 266 24.79 -8.71 8.42
CA THR A 266 25.71 -9.58 9.15
C THR A 266 25.99 -9.07 10.56
N SER A 267 26.29 -7.77 10.71
CA SER A 267 26.70 -7.14 11.97
C SER A 267 25.53 -6.88 12.91
N GLY A 268 24.36 -6.53 12.36
CA GLY A 268 23.09 -6.31 13.06
C GLY A 268 22.03 -7.36 12.73
N ALA A 269 22.44 -8.58 12.38
CA ALA A 269 21.57 -9.60 11.80
C ALA A 269 20.32 -9.88 12.65
N GLU A 270 20.47 -10.00 13.97
CA GLU A 270 19.35 -10.29 14.88
C GLU A 270 18.30 -9.16 14.89
N GLN A 271 18.72 -7.90 14.95
CA GLN A 271 17.80 -6.75 14.89
C GLN A 271 17.06 -6.71 13.54
N CYS A 272 17.78 -6.99 12.45
CA CYS A 272 17.20 -7.05 11.11
C CYS A 272 16.18 -8.19 10.98
N GLN A 273 16.54 -9.39 11.44
CA GLN A 273 15.68 -10.57 11.43
C GLN A 273 14.40 -10.35 12.24
N GLN A 274 14.53 -9.79 13.45
CA GLN A 274 13.37 -9.47 14.28
C GLN A 274 12.44 -8.49 13.59
N ALA A 275 12.97 -7.42 12.98
CA ALA A 275 12.17 -6.46 12.25
C ALA A 275 11.45 -7.08 11.05
N VAL A 276 12.13 -7.93 10.27
CA VAL A 276 11.53 -8.64 9.14
C VAL A 276 10.45 -9.61 9.61
N LEU A 277 10.70 -10.40 10.65
CA LEU A 277 9.71 -11.34 11.18
C LEU A 277 8.47 -10.61 11.71
N GLN A 278 8.65 -9.52 12.47
CA GLN A 278 7.54 -8.71 12.98
C GLN A 278 6.70 -8.10 11.85
N PHE A 279 7.37 -7.56 10.84
CA PHE A 279 6.73 -7.00 9.66
C PHE A 279 5.90 -8.05 8.91
N LEU A 280 6.48 -9.22 8.65
CA LEU A 280 5.79 -10.31 7.96
C LEU A 280 4.67 -10.92 8.81
N GLU A 281 4.87 -11.10 10.12
CA GLU A 281 3.85 -11.60 11.05
C GLU A 281 2.65 -10.65 11.15
N SER A 282 2.88 -9.33 11.24
CA SER A 282 1.80 -8.33 11.23
C SER A 282 1.03 -8.37 9.91
N PHE A 283 1.73 -8.37 8.77
CA PHE A 283 1.09 -8.42 7.46
C PHE A 283 0.22 -9.68 7.29
N MET A 284 0.73 -10.84 7.72
CA MET A 284 -0.01 -12.10 7.65
C MET A 284 -1.16 -12.18 8.64
N SER A 285 -0.99 -11.62 9.85
CA SER A 285 -2.03 -11.57 10.87
C SER A 285 -3.21 -10.74 10.38
N ASP A 286 -2.97 -9.54 9.86
CA ASP A 286 -4.03 -8.67 9.40
C ASP A 286 -4.85 -9.32 8.26
N LEU A 287 -4.17 -9.93 7.29
CA LEU A 287 -4.83 -10.66 6.19
C LEU A 287 -5.60 -11.88 6.69
N ALA A 288 -5.02 -12.70 7.58
CA ALA A 288 -5.69 -13.87 8.14
C ALA A 288 -6.91 -13.49 8.98
N ASN A 289 -6.83 -12.38 9.72
CA ASN A 289 -7.94 -11.87 10.50
C ASN A 289 -9.06 -11.34 9.60
N ALA A 290 -8.73 -10.66 8.49
CA ALA A 290 -9.71 -10.21 7.50
C ALA A 290 -10.39 -11.39 6.79
N LEU A 291 -9.63 -12.43 6.43
CA LEU A 291 -10.16 -13.67 5.88
C LEU A 291 -11.18 -14.33 6.82
N GLN A 292 -10.78 -14.58 8.07
CA GLN A 292 -11.66 -15.17 9.07
C GLN A 292 -12.90 -14.31 9.33
N ALA A 293 -12.74 -12.98 9.32
CA ALA A 293 -13.85 -12.06 9.48
C ALA A 293 -14.85 -12.15 8.33
N LEU A 294 -14.38 -12.17 7.09
CA LEU A 294 -15.24 -12.32 5.90
C LEU A 294 -15.97 -13.67 5.88
N GLU A 295 -15.30 -14.77 6.21
CA GLU A 295 -15.92 -16.09 6.34
C GLU A 295 -16.97 -16.12 7.47
N LEU A 296 -16.67 -15.48 8.60
CA LEU A 296 -17.62 -15.35 9.70
C LEU A 296 -18.85 -14.53 9.30
N LEU A 297 -18.65 -13.37 8.65
CA LEU A 297 -19.74 -12.53 8.18
C LEU A 297 -20.61 -13.27 7.16
N GLU A 298 -19.99 -13.97 6.21
CA GLU A 298 -20.71 -14.72 5.18
C GLU A 298 -21.50 -15.90 5.78
N SER A 299 -20.94 -16.63 6.74
CA SER A 299 -21.59 -17.78 7.38
C SER A 299 -22.68 -17.40 8.38
N THR A 300 -22.66 -16.18 8.92
CA THR A 300 -23.62 -15.72 9.95
C THR A 300 -24.70 -14.79 9.43
N ALA A 301 -24.57 -14.27 8.21
CA ALA A 301 -25.55 -13.38 7.59
C ALA A 301 -26.90 -14.08 7.40
N GLN A 302 -27.97 -13.47 7.93
CA GLN A 302 -29.34 -13.99 7.86
C GLN A 302 -30.18 -13.30 6.76
N GLY A 303 -29.54 -12.57 5.86
CA GLY A 303 -30.22 -11.81 4.84
C GLY A 303 -29.27 -11.18 3.82
N LYS A 304 -29.86 -10.34 2.98
CA LYS A 304 -29.19 -9.52 1.99
C LYS A 304 -30.00 -8.26 1.74
N ALA A 305 -29.35 -7.24 1.21
CA ALA A 305 -29.99 -6.04 0.71
C ALA A 305 -29.89 -5.96 -0.83
N SER A 306 -30.66 -5.06 -1.42
CA SER A 306 -30.40 -4.54 -2.75
C SER A 306 -29.86 -3.12 -2.66
N LEU A 307 -29.01 -2.74 -3.60
CA LEU A 307 -28.40 -1.42 -3.70
C LEU A 307 -28.95 -0.70 -4.93
N SER A 308 -29.35 0.56 -4.76
CA SER A 308 -29.59 1.49 -5.86
C SER A 308 -28.75 2.75 -5.65
N VAL A 309 -28.36 3.40 -6.74
CA VAL A 309 -27.45 4.56 -6.75
C VAL A 309 -28.21 5.80 -7.17
N ILE A 310 -27.94 6.91 -6.50
CA ILE A 310 -28.45 8.23 -6.86
C ILE A 310 -27.24 9.15 -7.08
N GLN A 311 -27.24 9.90 -8.18
CA GLN A 311 -26.33 11.03 -8.36
C GLN A 311 -26.97 12.29 -7.75
N GLY A 312 -26.58 12.65 -6.54
CA GLY A 312 -27.05 13.83 -5.80
C GLY A 312 -26.33 15.12 -6.18
N GLY A 313 -26.04 15.30 -7.47
CA GLY A 313 -25.28 16.43 -8.01
C GLY A 313 -23.87 16.08 -8.49
N THR A 314 -23.17 17.09 -9.01
CA THR A 314 -21.76 17.02 -9.43
C THR A 314 -21.04 18.30 -9.06
N PHE A 315 -19.72 18.21 -8.88
CA PHE A 315 -18.87 19.38 -8.71
C PHE A 315 -17.44 19.09 -9.14
N THR A 316 -16.62 20.12 -9.26
CA THR A 316 -15.25 19.99 -9.74
C THR A 316 -14.26 20.06 -8.59
N ILE A 317 -13.39 19.06 -8.50
CA ILE A 317 -12.29 18.99 -7.55
C ILE A 317 -10.96 19.34 -8.22
N ASP A 318 -10.05 19.96 -7.48
CA ASP A 318 -8.63 20.06 -7.82
C ASP A 318 -7.94 18.79 -7.33
N LEU A 319 -7.53 17.92 -8.26
CA LEU A 319 -6.95 16.63 -7.92
C LEU A 319 -5.63 16.73 -7.16
N SER A 320 -4.91 17.85 -7.28
CA SER A 320 -3.65 18.08 -6.56
C SER A 320 -3.83 18.22 -5.04
N LEU A 321 -5.05 18.50 -4.58
CA LEU A 321 -5.37 18.55 -3.15
C LEU A 321 -5.62 17.14 -2.56
N PHE A 322 -5.88 16.14 -3.40
CA PHE A 322 -6.23 14.79 -2.97
C PHE A 322 -5.11 13.79 -3.23
N VAL A 323 -4.46 13.89 -4.39
CA VAL A 323 -3.47 12.92 -4.88
C VAL A 323 -2.10 13.58 -5.01
N ASP A 324 -1.11 13.00 -4.33
CA ASP A 324 0.25 13.54 -4.33
C ASP A 324 0.87 13.54 -5.74
N GLY A 325 1.72 14.52 -6.03
CA GLY A 325 2.41 14.65 -7.31
C GLY A 325 1.54 15.00 -8.52
N VAL A 326 0.24 15.24 -8.36
CA VAL A 326 -0.65 15.73 -9.43
C VAL A 326 -0.49 17.25 -9.59
N SER A 327 -0.42 17.74 -10.83
CA SER A 327 -0.29 19.18 -11.10
C SER A 327 -1.56 19.95 -10.78
N ARG A 328 -1.42 21.19 -10.25
CA ARG A 328 -2.54 22.04 -9.79
C ARG A 328 -3.56 22.44 -10.85
N ASP A 329 -3.24 22.26 -12.13
CA ASP A 329 -4.18 22.49 -13.24
C ASP A 329 -5.11 21.30 -13.50
N LYS A 330 -4.86 20.14 -12.87
CA LYS A 330 -5.67 18.93 -13.06
C LYS A 330 -6.91 18.98 -12.19
N ARG A 331 -8.02 19.25 -12.86
CA ARG A 331 -9.34 19.28 -12.24
C ARG A 331 -10.22 18.17 -12.81
N SER A 332 -11.13 17.66 -11.99
CA SER A 332 -12.07 16.61 -12.39
C SER A 332 -13.45 16.93 -11.87
N THR A 333 -14.47 16.88 -12.73
CA THR A 333 -15.87 16.94 -12.32
C THR A 333 -16.30 15.56 -11.85
N VAL A 334 -16.68 15.45 -10.58
CA VAL A 334 -17.02 14.21 -9.89
C VAL A 334 -18.50 14.20 -9.49
N PRO A 335 -19.14 13.03 -9.42
CA PRO A 335 -20.49 12.91 -8.88
C PRO A 335 -20.48 13.02 -7.36
N CYS A 336 -21.65 13.28 -6.77
CA CYS A 336 -21.94 12.97 -5.37
C CYS A 336 -22.85 11.74 -5.35
N LEU A 337 -22.26 10.54 -5.24
CA LEU A 337 -23.00 9.30 -5.20
C LEU A 337 -23.64 9.09 -3.83
N CYS A 338 -24.94 8.88 -3.84
CA CYS A 338 -25.74 8.47 -2.69
C CYS A 338 -26.31 7.08 -2.95
N PHE A 339 -26.65 6.33 -1.91
CA PHE A 339 -27.06 4.94 -2.05
C PHE A 339 -28.36 4.65 -1.32
N ILE A 340 -29.28 3.94 -1.97
CA ILE A 340 -30.45 3.36 -1.31
C ILE A 340 -30.16 1.89 -1.04
N ILE A 341 -30.11 1.53 0.24
CA ILE A 341 -30.02 0.16 0.70
C ILE A 341 -31.41 -0.31 1.09
N THR A 342 -31.96 -1.23 0.32
CA THR A 342 -33.30 -1.79 0.55
C THR A 342 -33.19 -3.22 1.08
N TYR A 343 -33.87 -3.52 2.17
CA TYR A 343 -33.87 -4.85 2.77
C TYR A 343 -35.22 -5.23 3.40
N GLN A 344 -35.35 -6.50 3.77
CA GLN A 344 -36.51 -7.00 4.51
C GLN A 344 -36.15 -7.13 5.99
N ALA A 345 -36.84 -6.39 6.85
CA ALA A 345 -36.67 -6.50 8.30
C ALA A 345 -37.22 -7.85 8.82
N PRO A 346 -36.88 -8.28 10.05
CA PRO A 346 -37.35 -9.55 10.62
C PRO A 346 -38.89 -9.72 10.64
N ASN A 347 -39.62 -8.61 10.69
CA ASN A 347 -41.08 -8.59 10.65
C ASN A 347 -41.67 -8.63 9.22
N GLY A 348 -40.84 -8.86 8.19
CA GLY A 348 -41.23 -8.91 6.79
C GLY A 348 -41.56 -7.57 6.16
N LYS A 349 -41.36 -6.45 6.87
CA LYS A 349 -41.53 -5.11 6.29
C LYS A 349 -40.27 -4.74 5.49
N LYS A 350 -40.52 -4.22 4.29
CA LYS A 350 -39.48 -3.59 3.47
C LYS A 350 -39.01 -2.32 4.17
N LYS A 351 -37.70 -2.18 4.29
CA LYS A 351 -37.01 -1.02 4.88
C LYS A 351 -36.02 -0.42 3.89
N ARG A 352 -35.82 0.90 3.95
CA ARG A 352 -34.86 1.63 3.12
C ARG A 352 -33.98 2.55 3.95
N ILE A 353 -32.68 2.38 3.79
CA ILE A 353 -31.66 3.30 4.28
C ILE A 353 -31.18 4.13 3.09
N LEU A 354 -31.21 5.44 3.23
CA LEU A 354 -30.55 6.37 2.31
C LEU A 354 -29.20 6.76 2.90
N TYR A 355 -28.12 6.41 2.23
CA TYR A 355 -26.75 6.71 2.62
C TYR A 355 -26.24 7.91 1.82
N ASP A 356 -26.00 9.01 2.53
CA ASP A 356 -25.75 10.37 2.03
C ASP A 356 -26.89 11.02 1.24
N LEU A 357 -26.82 12.35 1.12
CA LEU A 357 -27.83 13.21 0.51
C LEU A 357 -27.30 14.15 -0.59
N GLY A 358 -26.00 14.06 -0.91
CA GLY A 358 -25.40 14.84 -2.00
C GLY A 358 -25.35 16.34 -1.71
N ILE A 359 -25.34 17.13 -2.79
CA ILE A 359 -25.34 18.59 -2.75
C ILE A 359 -26.74 19.11 -2.43
N ARG A 360 -26.83 20.14 -1.60
CA ARG A 360 -28.08 20.83 -1.29
C ARG A 360 -28.60 21.55 -2.52
N ARG A 361 -29.89 21.35 -2.81
CA ARG A 361 -30.61 22.03 -3.91
C ARG A 361 -30.45 23.55 -3.89
N ASP A 362 -30.61 24.16 -2.73
CA ASP A 362 -30.37 25.59 -2.55
C ASP A 362 -28.96 25.82 -1.98
N ILE A 363 -27.98 25.96 -2.87
CA ILE A 363 -26.59 26.21 -2.49
C ILE A 363 -26.38 27.59 -1.84
N SER A 364 -27.32 28.53 -2.01
CA SER A 364 -27.24 29.85 -1.36
C SER A 364 -27.53 29.80 0.14
N SER A 365 -28.09 28.68 0.62
CA SER A 365 -28.38 28.46 2.03
C SER A 365 -27.21 27.86 2.83
N TYR A 366 -26.08 27.56 2.19
CA TYR A 366 -24.88 27.12 2.91
C TYR A 366 -24.31 28.25 3.79
N PRO A 367 -23.59 27.93 4.87
CA PRO A 367 -22.90 28.94 5.68
C PRO A 367 -21.92 29.79 4.86
N PRO A 368 -21.65 31.06 5.25
CA PRO A 368 -20.79 31.97 4.47
C PRO A 368 -19.43 31.38 4.07
N ARG A 369 -18.77 30.65 4.99
CA ARG A 369 -17.49 29.99 4.71
C ARG A 369 -17.56 28.96 3.59
N ILE A 370 -18.65 28.21 3.49
CA ILE A 370 -18.85 27.26 2.39
C ILE A 370 -19.13 28.04 1.10
N GLN A 371 -19.95 29.10 1.16
CA GLN A 371 -20.21 29.94 -0.03
C GLN A 371 -18.94 30.57 -0.63
N GLU A 372 -17.98 30.97 0.22
CA GLU A 372 -16.66 31.46 -0.21
C GLU A 372 -15.84 30.40 -0.98
N GLN A 373 -16.09 29.11 -0.72
CA GLN A 373 -15.38 28.01 -1.36
C GLN A 373 -16.03 27.52 -2.65
N LEU A 374 -17.36 27.59 -2.77
CA LEU A 374 -18.11 27.11 -3.95
C LEU A 374 -17.53 27.56 -5.30
N PRO A 375 -17.02 28.81 -5.48
CA PRO A 375 -16.37 29.24 -6.72
C PRO A 375 -15.24 28.31 -7.20
N HIS A 376 -14.49 27.69 -6.28
CA HIS A 376 -13.40 26.75 -6.59
C HIS A 376 -13.90 25.38 -7.06
N HIS A 377 -15.21 25.12 -6.96
CA HIS A 377 -15.83 23.86 -7.30
C HIS A 377 -16.62 23.90 -8.62
N TYR A 378 -16.62 25.02 -9.35
CA TYR A 378 -17.27 25.07 -10.67
C TYR A 378 -16.50 24.32 -11.76
N PRO A 379 -17.20 23.67 -12.72
CA PRO A 379 -18.67 23.53 -12.78
C PRO A 379 -19.23 22.69 -11.62
N LEU A 380 -20.34 23.18 -11.05
CA LEU A 380 -21.08 22.60 -9.94
C LEU A 380 -22.56 22.55 -10.32
N GLU A 381 -23.15 21.38 -10.21
CA GLU A 381 -24.56 21.12 -10.52
C GLU A 381 -25.23 20.48 -9.31
N ALA A 382 -26.08 21.25 -8.63
CA ALA A 382 -26.85 20.76 -7.47
C ALA A 382 -28.14 20.02 -7.85
N LEU A 383 -28.51 20.04 -9.13
CA LEU A 383 -29.73 19.42 -9.66
C LEU A 383 -29.41 18.45 -10.81
N PRO A 384 -30.15 17.34 -10.97
CA PRO A 384 -31.22 16.90 -10.07
C PRO A 384 -30.69 16.49 -8.69
N ASP A 385 -31.37 16.93 -7.62
CA ASP A 385 -31.00 16.58 -6.24
C ASP A 385 -31.55 15.19 -5.86
N VAL A 386 -31.17 14.69 -4.69
CA VAL A 386 -31.60 13.35 -4.23
C VAL A 386 -33.13 13.20 -4.20
N LYS A 387 -33.87 14.25 -3.82
CA LYS A 387 -35.34 14.21 -3.83
C LYS A 387 -35.91 14.08 -5.23
N GLN A 388 -35.40 14.84 -6.20
CA GLN A 388 -35.85 14.74 -7.59
C GLN A 388 -35.54 13.35 -8.15
N ARG A 389 -34.33 12.83 -7.92
CA ARG A 389 -33.93 11.49 -8.36
C ARG A 389 -34.79 10.39 -7.76
N LEU A 390 -35.14 10.48 -6.47
CA LEU A 390 -36.08 9.54 -5.86
C LEU A 390 -37.42 9.52 -6.60
N LEU A 391 -37.98 10.71 -6.88
CA LEU A 391 -39.27 10.85 -7.57
C LEU A 391 -39.21 10.32 -9.01
N GLU A 392 -38.13 10.60 -9.74
CA GLU A 392 -37.89 10.08 -11.09
C GLU A 392 -37.83 8.54 -11.11
N GLY A 393 -37.18 7.95 -10.10
CA GLY A 393 -37.09 6.51 -9.90
C GLY A 393 -38.32 5.85 -9.26
N GLY A 394 -39.44 6.58 -9.12
CA GLY A 394 -40.71 6.06 -8.60
C GLY A 394 -40.76 5.86 -7.08
N LEU A 395 -39.87 6.51 -6.33
CA LEU A 395 -39.88 6.55 -4.87
C LEU A 395 -40.23 7.96 -4.37
N SER A 396 -40.71 8.06 -3.14
CA SER A 396 -40.92 9.33 -2.45
C SER A 396 -39.99 9.44 -1.25
N PRO A 397 -39.65 10.65 -0.76
CA PRO A 397 -38.92 10.81 0.50
C PRO A 397 -39.57 10.07 1.69
N LYS A 398 -40.89 9.85 1.68
CA LYS A 398 -41.62 9.08 2.71
C LYS A 398 -41.36 7.57 2.67
N ASP A 399 -40.77 7.07 1.58
CA ASP A 399 -40.39 5.65 1.46
C ASP A 399 -39.05 5.33 2.14
N ILE A 400 -38.35 6.36 2.64
CA ILE A 400 -37.07 6.26 3.33
C ILE A 400 -37.31 6.18 4.83
N ASP A 401 -36.87 5.10 5.45
CA ASP A 401 -37.03 4.88 6.89
C ASP A 401 -35.89 5.50 7.70
N GLN A 402 -34.68 5.50 7.14
CA GLN A 402 -33.48 6.01 7.80
C GLN A 402 -32.60 6.75 6.80
N VAL A 403 -32.02 7.86 7.22
CA VAL A 403 -30.91 8.52 6.51
C VAL A 403 -29.65 8.35 7.34
N ILE A 404 -28.61 7.77 6.76
CA ILE A 404 -27.27 7.69 7.37
C ILE A 404 -26.37 8.61 6.58
N LEU A 405 -25.72 9.57 7.23
CA LEU A 405 -24.67 10.35 6.58
C LEU A 405 -23.31 9.71 6.89
N SER A 406 -22.51 9.48 5.85
CA SER A 406 -21.13 8.99 5.98
C SER A 406 -20.32 9.92 6.86
N HIS A 407 -20.51 11.23 6.70
CA HIS A 407 -19.94 12.27 7.53
C HIS A 407 -20.68 13.59 7.29
N MET A 408 -20.40 14.60 8.11
CA MET A 408 -20.95 15.94 7.91
C MET A 408 -20.02 16.71 6.97
N HIS A 409 -20.41 16.85 5.71
CA HIS A 409 -19.77 17.72 4.71
C HIS A 409 -20.81 18.27 3.73
N TRP A 410 -20.50 19.38 3.07
CA TRP A 410 -21.51 20.19 2.35
C TRP A 410 -22.16 19.44 1.19
N ASP A 411 -21.40 18.58 0.51
CA ASP A 411 -21.80 17.74 -0.63
C ASP A 411 -22.25 16.32 -0.23
N HIS A 412 -22.45 16.07 1.06
CA HIS A 412 -23.07 14.84 1.58
C HIS A 412 -24.38 15.09 2.34
N THR A 413 -24.61 16.32 2.79
CA THR A 413 -25.72 16.64 3.70
C THR A 413 -27.03 17.00 3.00
N GLY A 414 -26.99 17.37 1.72
CA GLY A 414 -28.18 17.68 0.91
C GLY A 414 -29.20 18.59 1.61
N THR A 415 -30.48 18.22 1.51
CA THR A 415 -31.62 18.93 2.12
C THR A 415 -32.37 18.03 3.11
N PRO A 416 -31.94 17.90 4.38
CA PRO A 416 -32.54 16.95 5.33
C PRO A 416 -34.03 17.15 5.56
N SER A 417 -34.53 18.38 5.50
CA SER A 417 -35.95 18.71 5.69
C SER A 417 -36.89 18.06 4.67
N ASP A 418 -36.38 17.52 3.57
CA ASP A 418 -37.17 16.75 2.61
C ASP A 418 -37.59 15.36 3.15
N PHE A 419 -37.00 14.88 4.26
CA PHE A 419 -37.22 13.56 4.86
C PHE A 419 -37.74 13.64 6.32
N PRO A 420 -38.91 14.26 6.57
CA PRO A 420 -39.41 14.50 7.93
C PRO A 420 -39.79 13.21 8.70
N ASP A 421 -40.06 12.12 7.97
CA ASP A 421 -40.50 10.84 8.54
C ASP A 421 -39.33 9.86 8.81
N ALA A 422 -38.11 10.20 8.37
CA ALA A 422 -36.93 9.34 8.51
C ALA A 422 -36.17 9.64 9.80
N THR A 423 -35.63 8.61 10.44
CA THR A 423 -34.64 8.79 11.50
C THR A 423 -33.27 9.05 10.88
N PHE A 424 -32.57 10.09 11.32
CA PHE A 424 -31.21 10.38 10.87
C PHE A 424 -30.18 9.76 11.82
N SER A 425 -29.08 9.26 11.24
CA SER A 425 -27.93 8.75 11.96
C SER A 425 -26.62 9.31 11.39
N VAL A 426 -25.71 9.67 12.29
CA VAL A 426 -24.34 10.12 11.96
C VAL A 426 -23.33 9.38 12.85
N GLY A 427 -22.05 9.37 12.47
CA GLY A 427 -21.03 8.77 13.33
C GLY A 427 -20.81 9.53 14.63
N TYR A 428 -20.21 8.86 15.60
CA TYR A 428 -19.93 9.42 16.93
C TYR A 428 -19.10 10.71 16.85
N GLY A 429 -19.53 11.76 17.55
CA GLY A 429 -18.88 13.06 17.59
C GLY A 429 -19.20 14.00 16.41
N SER A 430 -19.99 13.58 15.44
CA SER A 430 -20.36 14.41 14.28
C SER A 430 -21.19 15.64 14.67
N LEU A 431 -22.14 15.50 15.61
CA LEU A 431 -23.04 16.60 15.98
C LEU A 431 -22.32 17.74 16.68
N ALA A 432 -21.17 17.47 17.31
CA ALA A 432 -20.31 18.53 17.86
C ALA A 432 -19.80 19.49 16.78
N LEU A 433 -19.75 19.07 15.51
CA LEU A 433 -19.36 19.93 14.39
C LEU A 433 -20.38 21.04 14.10
N LEU A 434 -21.66 20.86 14.49
CA LEU A 434 -22.68 21.89 14.34
C LEU A 434 -22.38 23.14 15.17
N ASP A 435 -21.69 22.99 16.30
CA ASP A 435 -21.35 24.11 17.17
C ASP A 435 -20.19 24.97 16.66
N GLY A 436 -19.52 24.53 15.59
CA GLY A 436 -18.34 25.15 14.98
C GLY A 436 -17.08 24.32 15.25
N PRO A 437 -16.05 24.42 14.39
CA PRO A 437 -14.89 23.57 14.53
C PRO A 437 -14.00 23.99 15.71
N PRO A 438 -13.30 23.05 16.36
CA PRO A 438 -12.26 23.36 17.33
C PRO A 438 -11.05 24.06 16.67
N ASP A 439 -10.84 23.88 15.36
CA ASP A 439 -9.82 24.59 14.58
C ASP A 439 -10.44 25.27 13.35
N THR A 440 -10.28 26.59 13.26
CA THR A 440 -10.85 27.45 12.21
C THR A 440 -10.11 27.36 10.87
N ARG A 441 -8.98 26.64 10.81
CA ARG A 441 -8.15 26.49 9.59
C ARG A 441 -8.62 25.39 8.64
N ASN A 442 -9.32 24.37 9.14
CA ASN A 442 -9.98 23.38 8.29
C ASN A 442 -11.36 23.89 7.86
N ALA A 443 -11.37 24.63 6.75
CA ALA A 443 -12.55 25.33 6.26
C ALA A 443 -13.73 24.40 5.85
N HIS A 444 -13.48 23.08 5.74
CA HIS A 444 -14.49 22.03 5.52
C HIS A 444 -15.46 21.80 6.68
N ASN A 445 -15.18 22.35 7.87
CA ASN A 445 -15.98 22.15 9.08
C ASN A 445 -16.97 23.27 9.38
N ASN A 446 -17.79 23.68 8.41
CA ASN A 446 -18.76 24.76 8.62
C ASN A 446 -20.18 24.30 8.27
N PHE A 447 -21.01 24.12 9.29
CA PHE A 447 -22.35 23.55 9.16
C PHE A 447 -23.42 24.52 9.63
N SER A 448 -24.60 24.44 9.01
CA SER A 448 -25.79 25.15 9.47
C SER A 448 -26.23 24.57 10.81
N LYS A 449 -26.26 25.37 11.88
CA LYS A 449 -26.70 24.91 13.23
C LYS A 449 -28.11 24.30 13.24
N ASP A 450 -28.93 24.71 12.29
CA ASP A 450 -30.31 24.28 12.12
C ASP A 450 -30.48 23.19 11.05
N LEU A 451 -29.39 22.54 10.59
CA LEU A 451 -29.41 21.52 9.54
C LEU A 451 -30.46 20.42 9.78
N PHE A 452 -30.63 19.99 11.03
CA PHE A 452 -31.59 18.95 11.43
C PHE A 452 -32.76 19.48 12.25
N LYS A 453 -33.07 20.78 12.15
CA LYS A 453 -34.12 21.41 12.96
C LYS A 453 -35.48 20.73 12.72
N GLY A 454 -36.04 20.15 13.78
CA GLY A 454 -37.33 19.46 13.74
C GLY A 454 -37.27 18.02 13.22
N LEU A 455 -36.06 17.45 13.04
CA LEU A 455 -35.85 16.07 12.60
C LEU A 455 -35.34 15.21 13.76
N GLU A 456 -35.63 13.91 13.72
CA GLU A 456 -35.03 12.94 14.63
C GLU A 456 -33.60 12.61 14.17
N ILE A 457 -32.59 12.94 14.97
CA ILE A 457 -31.18 12.70 14.66
C ILE A 457 -30.47 12.09 15.87
N LYS A 458 -29.61 11.10 15.63
CA LYS A 458 -28.77 10.46 16.65
C LYS A 458 -27.37 10.16 16.14
N GLU A 459 -26.41 10.15 17.05
CA GLU A 459 -25.09 9.58 16.78
C GLU A 459 -25.12 8.06 17.00
N PHE A 460 -24.34 7.33 16.22
CA PHE A 460 -23.98 5.96 16.61
C PHE A 460 -23.17 5.97 17.91
N PRO A 461 -23.21 4.89 18.71
CA PRO A 461 -22.39 4.77 19.92
C PRO A 461 -20.91 4.92 19.61
N ASP A 462 -20.13 5.23 20.64
CA ASP A 462 -18.67 5.33 20.51
C ASP A 462 -18.05 4.06 19.89
N PRO A 463 -17.26 4.19 18.81
CA PRO A 463 -16.67 3.06 18.11
C PRO A 463 -15.66 2.26 18.94
N ARG A 464 -15.17 2.79 20.07
CA ARG A 464 -14.33 2.03 21.02
C ARG A 464 -15.04 0.79 21.58
N GLY A 465 -16.38 0.81 21.62
CA GLY A 465 -17.19 -0.33 22.07
C GLY A 465 -17.65 -1.27 20.95
N TRP A 466 -17.33 -0.98 19.68
CA TRP A 466 -17.82 -1.78 18.55
C TRP A 466 -17.03 -3.08 18.40
N LYS A 467 -17.64 -4.06 17.74
CA LYS A 467 -16.99 -5.34 17.48
C LYS A 467 -15.93 -5.15 16.40
N ILE A 468 -14.77 -5.79 16.58
CA ILE A 468 -13.69 -5.78 15.59
C ILE A 468 -13.84 -7.02 14.70
N PHE A 469 -13.88 -6.78 13.40
CA PHE A 469 -13.85 -7.79 12.35
C PHE A 469 -12.61 -7.50 11.51
N GLY A 470 -11.61 -8.39 11.53
CA GLY A 470 -10.48 -8.27 10.60
C GLY A 470 -9.78 -6.91 10.58
N GLY A 471 -9.68 -6.25 11.74
CA GLY A 471 -9.13 -4.89 11.88
C GLY A 471 -10.13 -3.74 11.69
N LEU A 472 -11.33 -3.98 11.16
CA LEU A 472 -12.41 -3.00 11.04
C LEU A 472 -13.32 -3.05 12.28
N LYS A 473 -13.58 -1.90 12.90
CA LYS A 473 -14.61 -1.79 13.94
C LYS A 473 -15.96 -1.61 13.26
N ALA A 474 -16.90 -2.49 13.56
CA ALA A 474 -18.21 -2.47 12.93
C ALA A 474 -19.34 -2.75 13.91
N LEU A 475 -20.49 -2.14 13.65
CA LEU A 475 -21.74 -2.32 14.38
C LEU A 475 -22.83 -2.75 13.38
N ASP A 476 -23.50 -3.86 13.68
CA ASP A 476 -24.62 -4.36 12.87
C ASP A 476 -25.85 -3.48 13.07
N VAL A 477 -26.31 -2.81 12.01
CA VAL A 477 -27.47 -1.91 12.08
C VAL A 477 -28.80 -2.64 11.92
N THR A 478 -28.77 -3.89 11.45
CA THR A 478 -29.96 -4.74 11.25
C THR A 478 -30.19 -5.73 12.38
N ASN A 479 -29.15 -6.06 13.14
CA ASN A 479 -29.08 -7.25 14.01
C ASN A 479 -29.34 -8.57 13.26
N GLN A 480 -29.09 -8.60 11.96
CA GLN A 480 -29.27 -9.76 11.08
C GLN A 480 -27.98 -10.12 10.32
N GLY A 481 -26.90 -9.40 10.55
CA GLY A 481 -25.55 -9.72 10.08
C GLY A 481 -25.26 -9.39 8.63
N PHE A 482 -25.96 -8.43 8.02
CA PHE A 482 -25.79 -8.14 6.59
C PHE A 482 -25.72 -6.65 6.21
N ILE A 483 -25.90 -5.74 7.16
CA ILE A 483 -25.59 -4.31 7.01
C ILE A 483 -24.87 -3.86 8.27
N TYR A 484 -23.66 -3.34 8.10
CA TYR A 484 -22.83 -2.85 9.19
C TYR A 484 -22.43 -1.41 8.94
N VAL A 485 -22.47 -0.59 9.98
CA VAL A 485 -21.72 0.66 10.02
C VAL A 485 -20.29 0.36 10.46
N VAL A 486 -19.31 0.95 9.77
CA VAL A 486 -17.88 0.73 9.97
C VAL A 486 -17.22 2.04 10.35
N ASP A 487 -16.42 2.04 11.42
CA ASP A 487 -15.60 3.19 11.83
C ASP A 487 -14.50 3.41 10.79
N SER A 488 -14.40 4.63 10.25
CA SER A 488 -13.49 4.96 9.14
C SER A 488 -12.81 6.31 9.38
N PRO A 489 -11.95 6.40 10.42
CA PRO A 489 -11.34 7.66 10.82
C PRO A 489 -10.35 8.18 9.77
N GLY A 490 -10.15 9.50 9.78
CA GLY A 490 -9.10 10.17 9.01
C GLY A 490 -9.59 11.35 8.20
N HIS A 491 -10.73 11.23 7.52
CA HIS A 491 -11.30 12.33 6.74
C HIS A 491 -11.85 13.44 7.64
N LEU A 492 -12.91 13.15 8.38
CA LEU A 492 -13.55 14.04 9.35
C LEU A 492 -13.95 13.27 10.61
N ILE A 493 -14.13 13.99 11.73
CA ILE A 493 -14.63 13.40 12.98
C ILE A 493 -15.99 12.77 12.70
N GLY A 494 -16.18 11.53 13.17
CA GLY A 494 -17.42 10.78 12.96
C GLY A 494 -17.59 10.20 11.56
N HIS A 495 -16.56 10.19 10.71
CA HIS A 495 -16.65 9.56 9.40
C HIS A 495 -16.86 8.03 9.51
N ILE A 496 -17.91 7.54 8.86
CA ILE A 496 -18.34 6.14 8.85
C ILE A 496 -18.57 5.62 7.43
N SER A 497 -18.29 4.33 7.24
CA SER A 497 -18.56 3.56 6.03
C SER A 497 -19.74 2.59 6.25
N LEU A 498 -20.36 2.08 5.18
CA LEU A 498 -21.33 0.98 5.27
C LEU A 498 -20.82 -0.28 4.55
N LEU A 499 -20.80 -1.40 5.26
CA LEU A 499 -20.55 -2.73 4.70
C LEU A 499 -21.88 -3.46 4.50
N VAL A 500 -22.21 -3.83 3.26
CA VAL A 500 -23.53 -4.32 2.87
C VAL A 500 -23.41 -5.62 2.09
N ARG A 501 -24.13 -6.66 2.51
CA ARG A 501 -24.24 -7.92 1.75
C ARG A 501 -25.34 -7.80 0.71
N LEU A 502 -25.01 -8.00 -0.56
CA LEU A 502 -25.93 -7.93 -1.70
C LEU A 502 -26.40 -9.32 -2.15
N GLY A 503 -25.68 -10.38 -1.77
CA GLY A 503 -25.98 -11.75 -2.15
C GLY A 503 -25.05 -12.75 -1.49
N GLU A 504 -25.20 -14.02 -1.84
CA GLU A 504 -24.25 -15.06 -1.43
C GLU A 504 -22.87 -14.71 -1.99
N LYS A 505 -21.89 -14.64 -1.09
CA LYS A 505 -20.52 -14.22 -1.39
C LYS A 505 -20.43 -12.90 -2.16
N LYS A 506 -21.38 -11.99 -1.97
CA LYS A 506 -21.38 -10.68 -2.64
C LYS A 506 -21.58 -9.55 -1.63
N TRP A 507 -20.56 -8.72 -1.48
CA TRP A 507 -20.50 -7.61 -0.52
C TRP A 507 -20.04 -6.32 -1.19
N VAL A 508 -20.51 -5.20 -0.68
CA VAL A 508 -20.04 -3.87 -1.06
C VAL A 508 -19.70 -3.07 0.19
N LEU A 509 -18.59 -2.34 0.13
CA LEU A 509 -18.18 -1.37 1.15
C LEU A 509 -18.32 0.05 0.57
N LEU A 510 -19.27 0.82 1.10
CA LEU A 510 -19.52 2.22 0.75
C LEU A 510 -18.72 3.11 1.69
N ILE A 511 -17.71 3.82 1.19
CA ILE A 511 -16.67 4.44 2.04
C ILE A 511 -16.69 5.97 2.12
N GLY A 512 -17.71 6.63 1.54
CA GLY A 512 -17.80 8.10 1.53
C GLY A 512 -16.49 8.74 1.07
N ASP A 513 -15.98 9.66 1.88
CA ASP A 513 -14.77 10.44 1.63
C ASP A 513 -13.52 9.89 2.33
N SER A 514 -13.55 8.60 2.71
CA SER A 514 -12.31 7.88 3.00
C SER A 514 -11.37 7.84 1.79
N CYS A 515 -11.90 8.09 0.59
CA CYS A 515 -11.15 8.10 -0.66
C CYS A 515 -11.79 9.01 -1.72
N HIS A 516 -10.97 9.74 -2.48
CA HIS A 516 -11.42 10.60 -3.59
C HIS A 516 -10.87 10.17 -4.94
N ASP A 517 -9.93 9.22 -4.97
CA ASP A 517 -9.31 8.71 -6.19
C ASP A 517 -8.89 7.25 -5.99
N ARG A 518 -9.26 6.36 -6.93
CA ARG A 518 -8.95 4.91 -6.85
C ARG A 518 -7.46 4.60 -6.70
N ARG A 519 -6.58 5.51 -7.12
CA ARG A 519 -5.13 5.39 -6.93
C ARG A 519 -4.75 5.42 -5.45
N LEU A 520 -5.45 6.20 -4.62
CA LEU A 520 -5.26 6.20 -3.17
C LEU A 520 -5.72 4.88 -2.54
N LEU A 521 -6.89 4.38 -2.95
CA LEU A 521 -7.42 3.10 -2.48
C LEU A 521 -6.48 1.95 -2.85
N SER A 522 -6.04 1.87 -4.11
CA SER A 522 -5.11 0.82 -4.56
C SER A 522 -3.70 0.96 -4.00
N GLY A 523 -3.33 2.13 -3.46
CA GLY A 523 -1.98 2.43 -3.01
C GLY A 523 -1.02 2.85 -4.12
N GLU A 524 -1.53 3.15 -5.33
CA GLU A 524 -0.73 3.70 -6.45
C GLU A 524 -0.20 5.10 -6.20
N GLN A 525 -0.92 5.86 -5.38
CA GLN A 525 -0.56 7.25 -5.09
C GLN A 525 -0.79 7.50 -3.60
N ALA A 526 0.00 8.44 -3.07
CA ALA A 526 -0.14 8.88 -1.69
C ALA A 526 -1.20 9.99 -1.56
N ILE A 527 -1.72 10.14 -0.34
CA ILE A 527 -2.57 11.29 0.03
C ILE A 527 -1.71 12.54 -0.06
N ALA A 528 -2.16 13.53 -0.84
CA ALA A 528 -1.46 14.80 -1.03
C ALA A 528 -1.29 15.59 0.29
N GLN A 529 -0.23 16.39 0.33
CA GLN A 529 -0.08 17.49 1.27
C GLN A 529 0.42 18.72 0.53
N TRP A 530 0.04 19.89 1.01
CA TRP A 530 0.51 21.14 0.43
C TRP A 530 0.75 22.17 1.53
N GLU A 531 1.64 23.11 1.30
CA GLU A 531 1.77 24.27 2.19
C GLU A 531 0.75 25.33 1.79
N ASP A 532 0.06 25.90 2.79
CA ASP A 532 -0.73 27.11 2.59
C ASP A 532 0.16 28.36 2.48
N GLY A 533 -0.48 29.53 2.27
CA GLY A 533 0.23 30.81 2.12
C GLY A 533 1.01 31.26 3.36
N ASP A 534 0.77 30.62 4.51
CA ASP A 534 1.42 30.90 5.80
C ASP A 534 2.46 29.81 6.17
N GLY A 535 2.72 28.84 5.28
CA GLY A 535 3.69 27.76 5.46
C GLY A 535 3.19 26.58 6.30
N PHE A 536 1.88 26.47 6.55
CA PHE A 536 1.31 25.30 7.23
C PHE A 536 1.07 24.16 6.25
N LEU A 537 1.47 22.96 6.65
CA LEU A 537 1.22 21.74 5.88
C LEU A 537 -0.24 21.31 6.04
N CYS A 538 -1.01 21.41 4.96
CA CYS A 538 -2.42 21.09 4.84
C CYS A 538 -2.65 19.71 4.21
N CYS A 539 -3.85 19.17 4.44
CA CYS A 539 -4.35 17.92 3.89
C CYS A 539 -5.89 17.96 3.88
N VAL A 540 -6.53 17.36 2.87
CA VAL A 540 -8.00 17.22 2.83
C VAL A 540 -8.54 16.29 3.91
N HIS A 541 -7.69 15.38 4.43
CA HIS A 541 -7.99 14.52 5.57
C HIS A 541 -7.54 15.20 6.86
N GLY A 542 -8.46 15.37 7.82
CA GLY A 542 -8.18 15.96 9.13
C GLY A 542 -7.12 15.20 9.95
N ASP A 543 -6.99 13.88 9.72
CA ASP A 543 -5.89 13.05 10.19
C ASP A 543 -5.40 12.16 9.05
N ARG A 544 -4.33 12.60 8.37
CA ARG A 544 -3.71 11.87 7.25
C ARG A 544 -3.22 10.48 7.65
N GLY A 545 -2.71 10.32 8.87
CA GLY A 545 -2.18 9.05 9.36
C GLY A 545 -3.30 8.03 9.56
N ALA A 546 -4.38 8.44 10.21
CA ALA A 546 -5.58 7.62 10.36
C ALA A 546 -6.21 7.29 8.99
N ALA A 547 -6.32 8.26 8.08
CA ALA A 547 -6.85 8.03 6.73
C ALA A 547 -6.04 6.98 5.95
N ALA A 548 -4.71 7.06 6.00
CA ALA A 548 -3.83 6.08 5.36
C ALA A 548 -3.99 4.67 5.95
N GLN A 549 -4.20 4.55 7.27
CA GLN A 549 -4.49 3.26 7.92
C GLN A 549 -5.87 2.71 7.55
N THR A 550 -6.90 3.57 7.47
CA THR A 550 -8.24 3.19 7.02
C THR A 550 -8.20 2.64 5.58
N LEU A 551 -7.53 3.33 4.65
CA LEU A 551 -7.32 2.85 3.28
C LEU A 551 -6.53 1.54 3.23
N LYS A 552 -5.52 1.37 4.10
CA LYS A 552 -4.78 0.11 4.23
C LYS A 552 -5.69 -1.03 4.67
N ALA A 553 -6.56 -0.82 5.66
CA ALA A 553 -7.49 -1.84 6.13
C ALA A 553 -8.47 -2.25 5.01
N PHE A 554 -8.99 -1.29 4.25
CA PHE A 554 -9.87 -1.57 3.10
C PHE A 554 -9.16 -2.38 2.00
N ARG A 555 -7.89 -2.10 1.70
CA ARG A 555 -7.08 -2.94 0.80
C ARG A 555 -6.91 -4.36 1.30
N ILE A 556 -6.63 -4.53 2.60
CA ILE A 556 -6.47 -5.86 3.21
C ILE A 556 -7.77 -6.65 3.07
N TRP A 557 -8.92 -6.01 3.28
CA TRP A 557 -10.24 -6.62 3.10
C TRP A 557 -10.52 -7.02 1.64
N ALA A 558 -10.23 -6.15 0.66
CA ALA A 558 -10.38 -6.49 -0.75
C ALA A 558 -9.49 -7.68 -1.17
N ASN A 559 -8.24 -7.70 -0.68
CA ASN A 559 -7.33 -8.82 -0.90
C ASN A 559 -7.84 -10.11 -0.23
N ALA A 560 -8.30 -10.04 1.01
CA ALA A 560 -8.88 -11.18 1.73
C ALA A 560 -10.11 -11.74 1.02
N ALA A 561 -10.99 -10.87 0.51
CA ALA A 561 -12.18 -11.29 -0.23
C ALA A 561 -11.82 -12.06 -1.51
N THR A 562 -10.80 -11.60 -2.23
CA THR A 562 -10.29 -12.30 -3.42
C THR A 562 -9.82 -13.72 -3.06
N GLU A 563 -9.06 -13.85 -1.97
CA GLU A 563 -8.51 -15.12 -1.49
C GLU A 563 -9.60 -16.11 -1.04
N CYS A 564 -10.72 -15.66 -0.46
CA CYS A 564 -11.84 -16.53 -0.07
C CYS A 564 -12.96 -16.64 -1.13
N GLY A 565 -12.74 -16.07 -2.32
CA GLY A 565 -13.67 -16.11 -3.45
C GLY A 565 -14.99 -15.38 -3.19
N ILE A 566 -14.93 -14.26 -2.47
CA ILE A 566 -16.05 -13.32 -2.26
C ILE A 566 -15.95 -12.19 -3.28
N ASP A 567 -17.04 -11.95 -4.01
CA ASP A 567 -17.23 -10.75 -4.82
C ASP A 567 -17.38 -9.54 -3.88
N PHE A 568 -16.30 -8.78 -3.73
CA PHE A 568 -16.21 -7.66 -2.80
C PHE A 568 -15.86 -6.38 -3.55
N ASP A 569 -16.78 -5.42 -3.51
CA ASP A 569 -16.62 -4.15 -4.17
C ASP A 569 -16.48 -3.00 -3.18
N ILE A 570 -15.80 -1.93 -3.60
CA ILE A 570 -15.61 -0.71 -2.81
C ILE A 570 -16.03 0.49 -3.66
N ALA A 571 -16.97 1.27 -3.14
CA ALA A 571 -17.49 2.47 -3.77
C ALA A 571 -17.32 3.69 -2.84
N PHE A 572 -16.86 4.81 -3.39
CA PHE A 572 -16.78 6.10 -2.69
C PHE A 572 -17.59 7.17 -3.42
N ALA A 573 -17.92 8.26 -2.71
CA ALA A 573 -18.91 9.23 -3.16
C ALA A 573 -18.56 9.89 -4.51
N HIS A 574 -17.27 10.07 -4.79
CA HIS A 574 -16.78 10.80 -5.96
C HIS A 574 -16.19 9.90 -7.05
N ASP A 575 -16.51 8.61 -7.04
CA ASP A 575 -15.91 7.63 -7.94
C ASP A 575 -16.56 7.59 -9.34
N ILE A 576 -15.99 8.36 -10.27
CA ILE A 576 -16.44 8.41 -11.67
C ILE A 576 -16.39 7.03 -12.33
N LYS A 577 -15.31 6.26 -12.11
CA LYS A 577 -15.11 4.97 -12.78
C LYS A 577 -16.12 3.96 -12.29
N TRP A 578 -16.36 3.92 -10.98
CA TRP A 578 -17.36 3.05 -10.40
C TRP A 578 -18.77 3.39 -10.90
N ALA A 579 -19.13 4.67 -10.93
CA ALA A 579 -20.41 5.13 -11.46
C ALA A 579 -20.63 4.70 -12.91
N GLN A 580 -19.60 4.82 -13.76
CA GLN A 580 -19.65 4.39 -15.16
C GLN A 580 -19.78 2.87 -15.33
N GLN A 581 -19.21 2.09 -14.41
CA GLN A 581 -19.26 0.63 -14.45
C GLN A 581 -20.58 0.04 -13.92
N HIS A 582 -21.34 0.83 -13.15
CA HIS A 582 -22.57 0.40 -12.49
C HIS A 582 -23.79 1.22 -12.91
N GLN A 583 -23.88 1.56 -14.20
CA GLN A 583 -25.00 2.36 -14.75
C GLN A 583 -26.36 1.68 -14.51
N GLU A 584 -26.40 0.35 -14.47
CA GLU A 584 -27.58 -0.45 -14.18
C GLU A 584 -28.07 -0.34 -12.73
N ALA A 585 -27.24 0.15 -11.82
CA ALA A 585 -27.60 0.34 -10.42
C ALA A 585 -28.25 1.70 -10.14
N PHE A 586 -28.17 2.65 -11.09
CA PHE A 586 -28.79 3.97 -10.93
C PHE A 586 -30.31 3.87 -10.94
N LEU A 587 -30.93 4.63 -10.03
CA LEU A 587 -32.38 4.71 -9.87
C LEU A 587 -33.06 5.43 -11.04
#